data_AF-A0AAR2JME6-F1
#
_entry.id   AF-A0AAR2JME6-F1
#
_cell.length_a   1.000
_cell.length_b   1.000
_cell.length_c   1.000
_cell.angle_alpha   90.00
_cell.angle_beta   90.00
_cell.angle_gamma   90.00
#
_symmetry.space_group_name_H-M   'P 1'
#
loop_
_entity.id
_entity.type
_entity.pdbx_description
1 polymer ?
#
loop_
_entity_poly.entity_id
_entity_poly.type
_entity_poly.pdbx_seq_one_letter_code
_entity_poly.pdbx_strand_id
1 'polypeptide(L)'
;MDFLNLDLSEEPPAGVRAILPTAEDEQGVNVSDTAVSILNSSLTTVFLPLVYIFIFIVGLPTNAMALWVFLFRTKKKHPSSILMANRALADLLFIVWLPLKITYHFNSNDWTFGEPLCKVLVGFFYGNMYCSAIFIACISVQRYWAIVHPLSQKLNNRVTVCVCVCVWIVVWVLTVPLYLYDQTVKVNNLDITTCHDITRSNQTHIPVGYFLTMGTVGYVVPCVVCTVSYLLTFLSLRRCVTDSSRSKKKRKAIVLMVTVLVMFLVCFTPSNVMLMVHYSLLGVEHQNYIYSIYMVALCLGSLNSCLDPFVYYYISEEFRDHVKNSLMCRSERTSKQMKVSSGPLQVTEEIPMPPTNTTTSTVEHPIEDSLTAAQD
;
A
#
# COMPACT_ATOMS: atom_id res chain seq x y z
N MET A 1 -6.61 -36.85 47.17
CA MET A 1 -5.30 -37.16 47.77
C MET A 1 -4.74 -38.24 46.85
N ASP A 2 -3.97 -37.94 45.80
CA ASP A 2 -2.91 -36.94 45.70
C ASP A 2 -2.83 -36.37 44.28
N PHE A 3 -3.04 -35.06 44.19
CA PHE A 3 -2.66 -34.21 43.06
C PHE A 3 -1.66 -33.22 43.67
N LEU A 4 -0.36 -33.41 43.45
CA LEU A 4 0.74 -32.44 43.57
C LEU A 4 2.04 -33.20 43.75
N ASN A 5 2.73 -33.44 42.64
CA ASN A 5 4.19 -33.58 42.55
C ASN A 5 4.53 -33.53 41.06
N LEU A 6 4.34 -32.35 40.46
CA LEU A 6 5.00 -32.00 39.21
C LEU A 6 6.25 -31.23 39.63
N ASP A 7 7.37 -31.95 39.59
CA ASP A 7 8.70 -31.45 39.82
C ASP A 7 8.97 -30.33 38.80
N LEU A 8 9.17 -29.10 39.27
CA LEU A 8 9.42 -27.91 38.45
C LEU A 8 10.93 -27.68 38.22
N SER A 9 11.76 -28.71 38.43
CA SER A 9 13.22 -28.63 38.42
C SER A 9 13.92 -29.51 37.37
N GLU A 10 13.22 -29.97 36.34
CA GLU A 10 13.88 -30.59 35.19
C GLU A 10 14.21 -29.51 34.15
N GLU A 11 15.46 -29.05 34.13
CA GLU A 11 15.99 -28.30 32.99
C GLU A 11 15.82 -29.14 31.72
N PRO A 12 15.22 -28.59 30.65
CA PRO A 12 15.04 -29.37 29.43
C PRO A 12 16.42 -29.73 28.85
N PRO A 13 16.59 -30.95 28.33
CA PRO A 13 17.88 -31.42 27.82
C PRO A 13 18.44 -30.44 26.78
N ALA A 14 19.74 -30.15 26.91
CA ALA A 14 20.51 -29.16 26.13
C ALA A 14 20.46 -29.31 24.59
N GLY A 15 19.81 -30.35 24.07
CA GLY A 15 19.80 -30.72 22.66
C GLY A 15 18.64 -30.21 21.81
N VAL A 16 17.71 -29.41 22.33
CA VAL A 16 16.47 -29.16 21.57
C VAL A 16 16.25 -27.71 21.15
N ARG A 17 16.98 -26.70 21.65
CA ARG A 17 16.80 -25.27 21.32
C ARG A 17 16.86 -25.00 19.80
N ALA A 18 15.71 -24.98 19.10
CA ALA A 18 15.67 -25.04 17.64
C ALA A 18 16.39 -23.88 16.91
N ILE A 19 16.50 -22.68 17.51
CA ILE A 19 17.12 -21.47 16.90
C ILE A 19 17.89 -20.59 17.88
N LEU A 20 17.75 -20.82 19.19
CA LEU A 20 18.58 -20.09 20.14
C LEU A 20 20.05 -20.47 19.94
N PRO A 21 20.97 -19.51 20.10
CA PRO A 21 22.39 -19.79 20.26
C PRO A 21 22.59 -20.96 21.22
N THR A 22 23.25 -22.03 20.76
CA THR A 22 23.62 -23.17 21.61
C THR A 22 24.94 -22.92 22.31
N ALA A 23 25.84 -22.17 21.65
CA ALA A 23 27.05 -21.60 22.22
C ALA A 23 27.37 -20.28 21.50
N GLU A 24 27.99 -19.34 22.20
CA GLU A 24 28.40 -18.04 21.66
C GLU A 24 29.88 -17.80 22.02
N ASP A 25 30.67 -17.37 21.04
CA ASP A 25 32.06 -16.95 21.22
C ASP A 25 32.26 -15.53 20.68
N GLU A 26 33.48 -14.96 20.81
CA GLU A 26 33.75 -13.59 20.33
C GLU A 26 33.57 -13.43 18.80
N GLN A 27 33.58 -14.54 18.04
CA GLN A 27 33.59 -14.54 16.57
C GLN A 27 32.20 -14.80 15.98
N GLY A 28 31.31 -15.52 16.69
CA GLY A 28 30.00 -15.90 16.19
C GLY A 28 29.19 -16.77 17.14
N VAL A 29 28.17 -17.42 16.59
CA VAL A 29 27.19 -18.23 17.31
C VAL A 29 27.13 -19.63 16.70
N ASN A 30 27.07 -20.66 17.54
CA ASN A 30 26.63 -21.99 17.15
C ASN A 30 25.11 -22.08 17.27
N VAL A 31 24.46 -22.67 16.27
CA VAL A 31 23.01 -22.92 16.28
C VAL A 31 22.73 -24.41 16.28
N SER A 32 21.53 -24.82 16.70
CA SER A 32 21.16 -26.24 16.75
C SER A 32 21.02 -26.87 15.37
N ASP A 33 21.04 -28.21 15.34
CA ASP A 33 20.90 -29.00 14.11
C ASP A 33 19.61 -28.71 13.34
N THR A 34 18.55 -28.31 14.05
CA THR A 34 17.28 -27.90 13.43
C THR A 34 17.43 -26.59 12.65
N ALA A 35 18.07 -25.57 13.24
CA ALA A 35 18.38 -24.32 12.54
C ALA A 35 19.29 -24.55 11.33
N VAL A 36 20.33 -25.38 11.50
CA VAL A 36 21.23 -25.80 10.42
C VAL A 36 20.45 -26.44 9.26
N SER A 37 19.56 -27.39 9.57
CA SER A 37 18.73 -28.05 8.57
C SER A 37 17.83 -27.07 7.82
N ILE A 38 17.22 -26.11 8.53
CA ILE A 38 16.35 -25.10 7.91
C ILE A 38 17.16 -24.15 7.01
N LEU A 39 18.31 -23.65 7.48
CA LEU A 39 19.15 -22.75 6.69
C LEU A 39 19.68 -23.43 5.42
N ASN A 40 20.00 -24.72 5.46
CA ASN A 40 20.42 -25.46 4.26
C ASN A 40 19.26 -26.03 3.43
N SER A 41 18.02 -25.85 3.87
CA SER A 41 16.87 -26.45 3.20
C SER A 41 16.54 -25.79 1.86
N SER A 42 15.85 -26.52 0.98
CA SER A 42 15.30 -25.94 -0.26
C SER A 42 14.21 -24.90 0.00
N LEU A 43 13.68 -24.81 1.23
CA LEU A 43 12.75 -23.76 1.59
C LEU A 43 13.45 -22.39 1.50
N THR A 44 14.59 -22.24 2.17
CA THR A 44 15.33 -20.97 2.22
C THR A 44 16.11 -20.71 0.93
N THR A 45 16.73 -21.74 0.35
CA THR A 45 17.65 -21.60 -0.78
C THR A 45 16.99 -21.66 -2.16
N VAL A 46 15.74 -22.14 -2.26
CA VAL A 46 15.01 -22.26 -3.54
C VAL A 46 13.65 -21.57 -3.47
N PHE A 47 12.78 -21.96 -2.55
CA PHE A 47 11.41 -21.44 -2.51
C PHE A 47 11.35 -19.93 -2.23
N LEU A 48 12.02 -19.45 -1.17
CA LEU A 48 12.06 -18.01 -0.84
C LEU A 48 12.59 -17.14 -1.99
N PRO A 49 13.78 -17.40 -2.59
CA PRO A 49 14.29 -16.56 -3.67
C PRO A 49 13.40 -16.60 -4.91
N LEU A 50 12.76 -17.73 -5.25
CA LEU A 50 11.81 -17.78 -6.36
C LEU A 50 10.60 -16.87 -6.15
N VAL A 51 10.06 -16.83 -4.93
CA VAL A 51 8.96 -15.90 -4.59
C VAL A 51 9.44 -14.45 -4.65
N TYR A 52 10.64 -14.13 -4.15
CA TYR A 52 11.18 -12.78 -4.26
C TYR A 52 11.49 -12.36 -5.70
N ILE A 53 11.95 -13.27 -6.57
CA ILE A 53 12.11 -13.03 -8.01
C ILE A 53 10.77 -12.68 -8.64
N PHE A 54 9.71 -13.45 -8.33
CA PHE A 54 8.36 -13.15 -8.79
C PHE A 54 7.92 -11.75 -8.32
N ILE A 55 8.16 -11.42 -7.05
CA ILE A 55 7.83 -10.10 -6.50
C ILE A 55 8.58 -8.99 -7.23
N PHE A 56 9.87 -9.19 -7.53
CA PHE A 56 10.66 -8.23 -8.26
C PHE A 56 10.15 -8.02 -9.69
N ILE A 57 9.95 -9.10 -10.45
CA ILE A 57 9.53 -9.06 -11.86
C ILE A 57 8.12 -8.46 -12.02
N VAL A 58 7.20 -8.75 -11.09
CA VAL A 58 5.81 -8.26 -11.18
C VAL A 58 5.66 -6.92 -10.46
N GLY A 59 6.16 -6.82 -9.23
CA GLY A 59 5.95 -5.66 -8.37
C GLY A 59 6.65 -4.40 -8.87
N LEU A 60 7.89 -4.51 -9.39
CA LEU A 60 8.64 -3.35 -9.87
C LEU A 60 7.92 -2.61 -11.02
N PRO A 61 7.59 -3.25 -12.17
CA PRO A 61 6.95 -2.55 -13.28
C PRO A 61 5.53 -2.09 -12.92
N THR A 62 4.78 -2.86 -12.13
CA THR A 62 3.39 -2.53 -11.81
C THR A 62 3.28 -1.34 -10.85
N ASN A 63 4.11 -1.27 -9.80
CA ASN A 63 4.14 -0.12 -8.90
C ASN A 63 4.78 1.11 -9.54
N ALA A 64 5.80 0.94 -10.39
CA ALA A 64 6.39 2.06 -11.15
C ALA A 64 5.37 2.68 -12.11
N MET A 65 4.62 1.84 -12.84
CA MET A 65 3.53 2.29 -13.69
C MET A 65 2.43 2.99 -12.88
N ALA A 66 2.01 2.42 -11.75
CA ALA A 66 0.99 3.01 -10.89
C ALA A 66 1.42 4.40 -10.37
N LEU A 67 2.65 4.51 -9.87
CA LEU A 67 3.22 5.77 -9.40
C LEU A 67 3.27 6.80 -10.54
N TRP A 68 3.74 6.41 -11.72
CA TRP A 68 3.77 7.28 -12.90
C TRP A 68 2.37 7.77 -13.31
N VAL A 69 1.37 6.89 -13.34
CA VAL A 69 -0.03 7.25 -13.63
C VAL A 69 -0.57 8.24 -12.59
N PHE A 70 -0.32 7.97 -11.29
CA PHE A 70 -0.78 8.85 -10.22
C PHE A 70 -0.09 10.21 -10.25
N LEU A 71 1.20 10.28 -10.61
CA LEU A 71 1.96 11.53 -10.66
C LEU A 71 1.68 12.35 -11.92
N PHE A 72 1.66 11.75 -13.10
CA PHE A 72 1.70 12.48 -14.36
C PHE A 72 0.42 12.38 -15.21
N ARG A 73 -0.39 11.33 -15.05
CA ARG A 73 -1.59 11.11 -15.90
C ARG A 73 -2.89 11.51 -15.20
N THR A 74 -2.92 11.51 -13.88
CA THR A 74 -4.12 11.84 -13.09
C THR A 74 -4.33 13.36 -13.05
N LYS A 75 -5.22 13.88 -13.91
CA LYS A 75 -5.52 15.33 -14.04
C LYS A 75 -6.12 15.97 -12.79
N LYS A 76 -6.95 15.23 -12.04
CA LYS A 76 -7.54 15.67 -10.76
C LYS A 76 -6.98 14.83 -9.63
N LYS A 77 -6.11 15.42 -8.81
CA LYS A 77 -5.55 14.75 -7.64
C LYS A 77 -6.61 14.65 -6.56
N HIS A 78 -7.15 13.45 -6.37
CA HIS A 78 -7.99 13.14 -5.22
C HIS A 78 -7.11 12.67 -4.05
N PRO A 79 -7.51 12.90 -2.79
CA PRO A 79 -6.79 12.41 -1.61
C PRO A 79 -6.41 10.93 -1.67
N SER A 80 -7.33 10.07 -2.10
CA SER A 80 -7.06 8.64 -2.24
C SER A 80 -5.93 8.35 -3.24
N SER A 81 -5.80 9.12 -4.32
CA SER A 81 -4.72 8.96 -5.30
C SER A 81 -3.36 9.34 -4.72
N ILE A 82 -3.31 10.32 -3.81
CA ILE A 82 -2.08 10.73 -3.12
C ILE A 82 -1.62 9.62 -2.17
N LEU A 83 -2.54 9.05 -1.39
CA LEU A 83 -2.24 7.93 -0.49
C LEU A 83 -1.78 6.68 -1.27
N MET A 84 -2.48 6.33 -2.36
CA MET A 84 -2.09 5.21 -3.22
C MET A 84 -0.72 5.41 -3.88
N ALA A 85 -0.38 6.64 -4.28
CA ALA A 85 0.95 6.96 -4.82
C ALA A 85 2.06 6.77 -3.77
N ASN A 86 1.84 7.19 -2.52
CA ASN A 86 2.83 7.00 -1.46
C ASN A 86 2.99 5.53 -1.07
N ARG A 87 1.90 4.76 -1.08
CA ARG A 87 1.97 3.30 -0.92
C ARG A 87 2.80 2.64 -2.01
N ALA A 88 2.53 2.96 -3.29
CA ALA A 88 3.32 2.46 -4.41
C ALA A 88 4.80 2.86 -4.32
N LEU A 89 5.10 4.05 -3.79
CA LEU A 89 6.47 4.48 -3.52
C LEU A 89 7.14 3.63 -2.43
N ALA A 90 6.42 3.27 -1.36
CA ALA A 90 6.93 2.37 -0.32
C ALA A 90 7.23 0.97 -0.88
N ASP A 91 6.33 0.44 -1.71
CA ASP A 91 6.53 -0.85 -2.37
C ASP A 91 7.79 -0.83 -3.27
N LEU A 92 7.98 0.23 -4.06
CA LEU A 92 9.18 0.39 -4.89
C LEU A 92 10.47 0.48 -4.06
N LEU A 93 10.44 1.23 -2.96
CA LEU A 93 11.60 1.37 -2.08
C LEU A 93 11.98 0.03 -1.44
N PHE A 94 11.04 -0.86 -1.18
CA PHE A 94 11.33 -2.24 -0.75
C PHE A 94 11.83 -3.11 -1.91
N ILE A 95 11.14 -3.10 -3.05
CA ILE A 95 11.42 -4.01 -4.17
C ILE A 95 12.82 -3.78 -4.76
N VAL A 96 13.32 -2.54 -4.77
CA VAL A 96 14.67 -2.22 -5.27
C VAL A 96 15.79 -2.96 -4.52
N TRP A 97 15.56 -3.34 -3.25
CA TRP A 97 16.54 -4.09 -2.45
C TRP A 97 16.38 -5.61 -2.53
N LEU A 98 15.30 -6.11 -3.13
CA LEU A 98 15.07 -7.56 -3.28
C LEU A 98 16.19 -8.31 -4.01
N PRO A 99 16.88 -7.75 -5.03
CA PRO A 99 18.02 -8.43 -5.64
C PRO A 99 19.08 -8.88 -4.62
N LEU A 100 19.39 -8.06 -3.62
CA LEU A 100 20.35 -8.44 -2.56
C LEU A 100 19.82 -9.60 -1.71
N LYS A 101 18.53 -9.58 -1.36
CA LYS A 101 17.88 -10.66 -0.61
C LYS A 101 17.80 -11.97 -1.41
N ILE A 102 17.58 -11.88 -2.71
CA ILE A 102 17.59 -13.03 -3.63
C ILE A 102 18.99 -13.63 -3.69
N THR A 103 20.02 -12.81 -3.89
CA THR A 103 21.42 -13.27 -3.92
C THR A 103 21.83 -13.91 -2.60
N TYR A 104 21.43 -13.33 -1.46
CA TYR A 104 21.64 -13.91 -0.14
C TYR A 104 21.10 -15.35 -0.04
N HIS A 105 19.84 -15.57 -0.39
CA HIS A 105 19.23 -16.90 -0.31
C HIS A 105 19.87 -17.89 -1.31
N PHE A 106 20.25 -17.46 -2.51
CA PHE A 106 20.96 -18.32 -3.46
C PHE A 106 22.41 -18.61 -3.06
N ASN A 107 23.05 -17.71 -2.32
CA ASN A 107 24.36 -17.92 -1.72
C ASN A 107 24.25 -18.72 -0.41
N SER A 108 23.30 -19.67 -0.33
CA SER A 108 23.08 -20.53 0.84
C SER A 108 22.86 -19.76 2.15
N ASN A 109 22.18 -18.61 2.08
CA ASN A 109 21.95 -17.72 3.23
C ASN A 109 23.25 -17.15 3.83
N ASP A 110 24.28 -16.95 3.00
CA ASP A 110 25.50 -16.24 3.36
C ASP A 110 25.50 -14.80 2.82
N TRP A 111 25.52 -13.84 3.74
CA TRP A 111 25.45 -12.41 3.51
C TRP A 111 26.85 -11.80 3.38
N THR A 112 27.20 -11.42 2.16
CA THR A 112 28.54 -10.91 1.83
C THR A 112 28.59 -9.40 1.57
N PHE A 113 27.46 -8.69 1.70
CA PHE A 113 27.36 -7.26 1.38
C PHE A 113 27.65 -6.32 2.57
N GLY A 114 27.97 -6.89 3.74
CA GLY A 114 28.29 -6.16 4.96
C GLY A 114 27.09 -5.70 5.77
N GLU A 115 27.33 -5.42 7.05
CA GLU A 115 26.31 -5.03 8.05
C GLU A 115 25.44 -3.83 7.64
N PRO A 116 25.98 -2.72 7.09
CA PRO A 116 25.16 -1.56 6.75
C PRO A 116 24.08 -1.87 5.72
N LEU A 117 24.39 -2.68 4.70
CA LEU A 117 23.42 -3.05 3.68
C LEU A 117 22.37 -4.04 4.22
N CYS A 118 22.73 -4.91 5.17
CA CYS A 118 21.76 -5.78 5.85
C CYS A 118 20.74 -4.93 6.61
N LYS A 119 21.21 -3.95 7.40
CA LYS A 119 20.33 -2.99 8.10
C LYS A 119 19.42 -2.21 7.16
N VAL A 120 19.95 -1.75 6.02
CA VAL A 120 19.15 -1.07 4.99
C VAL A 120 18.06 -1.99 4.43
N LEU A 121 18.41 -3.22 4.02
CA LEU A 121 17.47 -4.21 3.50
C LEU A 121 16.36 -4.50 4.51
N VAL A 122 16.73 -4.79 5.76
CA VAL A 122 15.81 -5.07 6.87
C VAL A 122 14.90 -3.87 7.16
N GLY A 123 15.47 -2.67 7.23
CA GLY A 123 14.73 -1.44 7.50
C GLY A 123 13.71 -1.12 6.41
N PHE A 124 14.05 -1.28 5.13
CA PHE A 124 13.09 -1.11 4.03
C PHE A 124 12.05 -2.24 3.96
N PHE A 125 12.42 -3.47 4.33
CA PHE A 125 11.49 -4.60 4.40
C PHE A 125 10.36 -4.35 5.42
N TYR A 126 10.72 -4.08 6.67
CA TYR A 126 9.73 -3.80 7.72
C TYR A 126 9.11 -2.41 7.57
N GLY A 127 9.88 -1.43 7.09
CA GLY A 127 9.39 -0.10 6.76
C GLY A 127 8.24 -0.17 5.75
N ASN A 128 8.38 -0.96 4.67
CA ASN A 128 7.29 -1.20 3.74
C ASN A 128 6.10 -1.87 4.43
N MET A 129 6.32 -2.89 5.25
CA MET A 129 5.24 -3.59 5.97
C MET A 129 4.36 -2.61 6.78
N TYR A 130 4.98 -1.76 7.61
CA TYR A 130 4.25 -0.80 8.44
C TYR A 130 3.66 0.35 7.61
N CYS A 131 4.39 0.81 6.61
CA CYS A 131 3.94 1.87 5.70
C CYS A 131 2.70 1.44 4.92
N SER A 132 2.69 0.23 4.36
CA SER A 132 1.51 -0.35 3.71
C SER A 132 0.33 -0.42 4.66
N ALA A 133 0.51 -0.95 5.88
CA ALA A 133 -0.57 -1.08 6.86
C ALA A 133 -1.21 0.28 7.22
N ILE A 134 -0.38 1.29 7.51
CA ILE A 134 -0.84 2.63 7.85
C ILE A 134 -1.51 3.30 6.64
N PHE A 135 -0.94 3.20 5.43
CA PHE A 135 -1.56 3.77 4.23
C PHE A 135 -2.90 3.11 3.88
N ILE A 136 -3.04 1.79 4.07
CA ILE A 136 -4.32 1.10 3.91
C ILE A 136 -5.33 1.67 4.92
N ALA A 137 -4.95 1.84 6.18
CA ALA A 137 -5.82 2.44 7.20
C ALA A 137 -6.25 3.87 6.83
N CYS A 138 -5.31 4.72 6.39
CA CYS A 138 -5.62 6.07 5.91
C CYS A 138 -6.57 6.04 4.71
N ILE A 139 -6.37 5.12 3.76
CA ILE A 139 -7.26 4.95 2.61
C ILE A 139 -8.66 4.54 3.11
N SER A 140 -8.77 3.58 4.03
CA SER A 140 -10.05 3.13 4.59
C SER A 140 -10.84 4.27 5.26
N VAL A 141 -10.17 5.06 6.11
CA VAL A 141 -10.78 6.22 6.79
C VAL A 141 -11.21 7.29 5.77
N GLN A 142 -10.34 7.60 4.80
CA GLN A 142 -10.65 8.57 3.77
C GLN A 142 -11.86 8.16 2.93
N ARG A 143 -11.99 6.85 2.65
CA ARG A 143 -13.13 6.30 1.90
C ARG A 143 -14.41 6.36 2.72
N TYR A 144 -14.35 5.98 3.99
CA TYR A 144 -15.47 6.13 4.92
C TYR A 144 -15.99 7.56 4.93
N TRP A 145 -15.10 8.54 5.14
CA TRP A 145 -15.48 9.95 5.20
C TRP A 145 -16.13 10.45 3.91
N ALA A 146 -15.55 10.09 2.76
CA ALA A 146 -16.06 10.50 1.44
C ALA A 146 -17.46 9.97 1.13
N ILE A 147 -17.86 8.86 1.75
CA ILE A 147 -19.13 8.18 1.52
C ILE A 147 -20.19 8.64 2.52
N VAL A 148 -19.83 8.69 3.81
CA VAL A 148 -20.78 8.98 4.91
C VAL A 148 -21.02 10.48 5.06
N HIS A 149 -20.01 11.31 4.78
CA HIS A 149 -20.09 12.77 4.95
C HIS A 149 -19.85 13.51 3.62
N PRO A 150 -20.72 13.35 2.60
CA PRO A 150 -20.51 13.92 1.27
C PRO A 150 -20.53 15.46 1.23
N LEU A 151 -21.12 16.11 2.24
CA LEU A 151 -21.24 17.57 2.39
C LEU A 151 -20.26 18.16 3.42
N SER A 152 -19.55 17.32 4.18
CA SER A 152 -18.42 17.79 5.00
C SER A 152 -17.31 18.31 4.09
N GLN A 153 -16.46 19.22 4.59
CA GLN A 153 -15.22 19.57 3.92
C GLN A 153 -14.48 18.27 3.56
N LYS A 154 -14.41 17.94 2.28
CA LYS A 154 -13.63 16.81 1.79
C LYS A 154 -12.19 17.04 2.22
N LEU A 155 -11.50 15.99 2.68
CA LEU A 155 -10.09 16.10 3.06
C LEU A 155 -9.34 16.80 1.93
N ASN A 156 -8.77 17.97 2.23
CA ASN A 156 -8.06 18.75 1.22
C ASN A 156 -6.76 18.00 0.86
N ASN A 157 -6.29 18.18 -0.37
CA ASN A 157 -5.02 17.63 -0.83
C ASN A 157 -3.86 18.07 0.08
N ARG A 158 -3.87 19.30 0.61
CA ARG A 158 -2.86 19.78 1.57
C ARG A 158 -2.83 18.94 2.85
N VAL A 159 -4.00 18.65 3.42
CA VAL A 159 -4.13 17.81 4.61
C VAL A 159 -3.68 16.38 4.30
N THR A 160 -4.03 15.85 3.13
CA THR A 160 -3.62 14.51 2.70
C THR A 160 -2.10 14.39 2.55
N VAL A 161 -1.45 15.40 1.96
CA VAL A 161 0.02 15.45 1.86
C VAL A 161 0.65 15.51 3.24
N CYS A 162 0.11 16.33 4.16
CA CYS A 162 0.56 16.37 5.55
C CYS A 162 0.44 15.00 6.21
N VAL A 163 -0.68 14.30 6.04
CA VAL A 163 -0.86 12.91 6.51
C VAL A 163 0.23 12.00 5.94
N CYS A 164 0.50 12.03 4.62
CA CYS A 164 1.56 11.22 4.04
C CYS A 164 2.94 11.52 4.65
N VAL A 165 3.30 12.80 4.82
CA VAL A 165 4.57 13.20 5.44
C VAL A 165 4.65 12.69 6.87
N CYS A 166 3.58 12.82 7.66
CA CYS A 166 3.51 12.27 9.01
C CYS A 166 3.67 10.75 9.01
N VAL A 167 3.05 10.03 8.08
CA VAL A 167 3.20 8.56 7.96
C VAL A 167 4.66 8.20 7.67
N TRP A 168 5.33 8.91 6.75
CA TRP A 168 6.75 8.67 6.46
C TRP A 168 7.64 8.92 7.68
N ILE A 169 7.42 10.01 8.41
CA ILE A 169 8.18 10.32 9.64
C ILE A 169 7.92 9.25 10.69
N VAL A 170 6.66 8.87 10.92
CA VAL A 170 6.29 7.84 11.88
C VAL A 170 6.95 6.52 11.52
N VAL A 171 6.84 6.06 10.26
CA VAL A 171 7.47 4.80 9.83
C VAL A 171 8.98 4.86 9.98
N TRP A 172 9.62 5.98 9.62
CA TRP A 172 11.06 6.15 9.79
C TRP A 172 11.47 6.04 11.26
N VAL A 173 10.78 6.76 12.17
CA VAL A 173 11.02 6.65 13.62
C VAL A 173 10.79 5.23 14.12
N LEU A 174 9.73 4.57 13.66
CA LEU A 174 9.42 3.20 14.03
C LEU A 174 10.47 2.20 13.53
N THR A 175 11.16 2.46 12.41
CA THR A 175 12.23 1.56 11.94
C THR A 175 13.61 1.89 12.52
N VAL A 176 13.82 3.04 13.18
CA VAL A 176 15.11 3.42 13.79
C VAL A 176 15.72 2.29 14.64
N PRO A 177 14.99 1.60 15.54
CA PRO A 177 15.57 0.54 16.36
C PRO A 177 16.24 -0.59 15.56
N LEU A 178 15.76 -0.89 14.34
CA LEU A 178 16.36 -1.91 13.47
C LEU A 178 17.79 -1.56 13.02
N TYR A 179 18.16 -0.28 13.07
CA TYR A 179 19.50 0.19 12.70
C TYR A 179 20.45 0.22 13.90
N LEU A 180 19.95 0.12 15.14
CA LEU A 180 20.72 0.34 16.36
C LEU A 180 21.41 -0.92 16.90
N TYR A 181 20.92 -2.12 16.56
CA TYR A 181 21.53 -3.39 16.95
C TYR A 181 22.08 -4.15 15.73
N ASP A 182 22.90 -5.17 15.94
CA ASP A 182 23.53 -5.89 14.83
C ASP A 182 22.54 -6.87 14.19
N GLN A 183 22.40 -6.75 12.87
CA GLN A 183 21.53 -7.60 12.06
C GLN A 183 22.32 -8.77 11.45
N THR A 184 23.64 -8.71 11.34
CA THR A 184 24.44 -9.85 10.88
C THR A 184 25.05 -10.65 12.03
N VAL A 185 24.99 -11.97 11.87
CA VAL A 185 25.57 -12.92 12.83
C VAL A 185 26.30 -14.00 12.06
N LYS A 186 27.59 -14.20 12.41
CA LYS A 186 28.37 -15.33 11.92
C LYS A 186 27.92 -16.61 12.61
N VAL A 187 27.61 -17.63 11.83
CA VAL A 187 27.19 -18.95 12.29
C VAL A 187 28.38 -19.91 12.15
N ASN A 188 29.04 -20.21 13.27
CA ASN A 188 30.35 -20.88 13.25
C ASN A 188 30.27 -22.31 12.70
N ASN A 189 29.21 -23.06 13.01
CA ASN A 189 29.01 -24.43 12.53
C ASN A 189 28.57 -24.54 11.06
N LEU A 190 28.31 -23.42 10.38
CA LEU A 190 28.02 -23.35 8.94
C LEU A 190 29.05 -22.53 8.16
N ASP A 191 29.91 -21.78 8.86
CA ASP A 191 30.82 -20.77 8.31
C ASP A 191 30.13 -19.78 7.35
N ILE A 192 28.91 -19.36 7.71
CA ILE A 192 28.14 -18.35 6.96
C ILE A 192 27.84 -17.14 7.84
N THR A 193 27.62 -16.00 7.21
CA THR A 193 27.09 -14.80 7.89
C THR A 193 25.62 -14.64 7.54
N THR A 194 24.73 -14.82 8.51
CA THR A 194 23.29 -14.59 8.27
C THR A 194 22.93 -13.12 8.41
N CYS A 195 21.88 -12.68 7.72
CA CYS A 195 21.33 -11.33 7.85
C CYS A 195 19.90 -11.42 8.39
N HIS A 196 19.65 -10.86 9.58
CA HIS A 196 18.39 -10.84 10.35
C HIS A 196 17.88 -12.20 10.85
N ASP A 197 18.20 -13.29 10.15
CA ASP A 197 17.68 -14.64 10.41
C ASP A 197 18.04 -15.18 11.80
N ILE A 198 19.24 -14.84 12.31
CA ILE A 198 19.71 -15.23 13.65
C ILE A 198 20.06 -13.97 14.45
N THR A 199 19.77 -14.01 15.75
CA THR A 199 20.11 -12.95 16.71
C THR A 199 21.08 -13.49 17.77
N ARG A 200 22.02 -12.65 18.22
CA ARG A 200 22.92 -12.96 19.36
C ARG A 200 22.18 -12.99 20.70
N SER A 201 22.62 -13.83 21.64
CA SER A 201 21.93 -13.97 22.94
C SER A 201 21.90 -12.63 23.70
N ASN A 202 23.05 -11.93 23.74
CA ASN A 202 23.20 -10.65 24.44
C ASN A 202 22.25 -9.54 23.94
N GLN A 203 21.87 -9.57 22.66
CA GLN A 203 21.03 -8.53 22.05
C GLN A 203 19.55 -8.94 21.95
N THR A 204 19.18 -10.18 22.30
CA THR A 204 17.85 -10.77 22.04
C THR A 204 16.68 -9.97 22.63
N HIS A 205 16.88 -9.28 23.76
CA HIS A 205 15.86 -8.44 24.39
C HIS A 205 15.39 -7.27 23.49
N ILE A 206 16.28 -6.75 22.64
CA ILE A 206 15.98 -5.61 21.75
C ILE A 206 14.97 -6.01 20.66
N PRO A 207 15.23 -7.01 19.79
CA PRO A 207 14.28 -7.42 18.77
C PRO A 207 13.01 -8.02 19.37
N VAL A 208 13.08 -8.75 20.49
CA VAL A 208 11.87 -9.25 21.17
C VAL A 208 10.96 -8.09 21.58
N GLY A 209 11.47 -7.10 22.33
CA GLY A 209 10.69 -5.94 22.74
C GLY A 209 10.17 -5.13 21.55
N TYR A 210 11.02 -4.93 20.53
CA TYR A 210 10.69 -4.22 19.31
C TYR A 210 9.55 -4.89 18.54
N PHE A 211 9.69 -6.17 18.16
CA PHE A 211 8.74 -6.86 17.29
C PHE A 211 7.40 -7.16 17.99
N LEU A 212 7.39 -7.36 19.31
CA LEU A 212 6.13 -7.46 20.07
C LEU A 212 5.40 -6.11 20.14
N THR A 213 6.14 -5.03 20.41
CA THR A 213 5.58 -3.68 20.39
C THR A 213 5.03 -3.35 19.01
N MET A 214 5.83 -3.57 17.96
CA MET A 214 5.48 -3.26 16.58
C MET A 214 4.40 -4.17 15.99
N GLY A 215 4.34 -5.44 16.39
CA GLY A 215 3.21 -6.30 16.06
C GLY A 215 1.90 -5.72 16.59
N THR A 216 1.94 -5.11 17.78
CA THR A 216 0.77 -4.46 18.39
C THR A 216 0.48 -3.09 17.74
N VAL A 217 1.41 -2.14 17.80
CA VAL A 217 1.16 -0.76 17.36
C VAL A 217 1.23 -0.61 15.83
N GLY A 218 2.13 -1.33 15.18
CA GLY A 218 2.38 -1.25 13.74
C GLY A 218 1.43 -2.10 12.89
N TYR A 219 0.74 -3.09 13.49
CA TYR A 219 -0.19 -3.95 12.76
C TYR A 219 -1.58 -4.01 13.39
N VAL A 220 -1.74 -4.37 14.68
CA VAL A 220 -3.08 -4.50 15.29
C VAL A 220 -3.86 -3.18 15.23
N VAL A 221 -3.23 -2.05 15.52
CA VAL A 221 -3.89 -0.73 15.46
C VAL A 221 -4.39 -0.40 14.03
N PRO A 222 -3.55 -0.44 12.97
CA PRO A 222 -4.02 -0.30 11.59
C PRO A 222 -5.13 -1.30 11.21
N CYS A 223 -5.05 -2.55 11.65
CA CYS A 223 -6.08 -3.57 11.39
C CYS A 223 -7.43 -3.19 11.98
N VAL A 224 -7.47 -2.75 13.24
CA VAL A 224 -8.69 -2.30 13.91
C VAL A 224 -9.27 -1.09 13.18
N VAL A 225 -8.45 -0.09 12.87
CA VAL A 225 -8.88 1.11 12.13
C VAL A 225 -9.45 0.75 10.75
N CYS A 226 -8.78 -0.14 10.01
CA CYS A 226 -9.26 -0.63 8.73
C CYS A 226 -10.62 -1.31 8.86
N THR A 227 -10.71 -2.28 9.76
CA THR A 227 -11.90 -3.11 9.97
C THR A 227 -13.09 -2.25 10.37
N VAL A 228 -12.95 -1.38 11.36
CA VAL A 228 -14.01 -0.46 11.81
C VAL A 228 -14.42 0.48 10.67
N SER A 229 -13.47 1.12 9.99
CA SER A 229 -13.78 2.04 8.89
C SER A 229 -14.55 1.35 7.76
N TYR A 230 -14.19 0.11 7.42
CA TYR A 230 -14.88 -0.66 6.39
C TYR A 230 -16.27 -1.13 6.83
N LEU A 231 -16.42 -1.57 8.09
CA LEU A 231 -17.73 -1.93 8.65
C LEU A 231 -18.67 -0.72 8.64
N LEU A 232 -18.22 0.45 9.10
CA LEU A 232 -19.02 1.67 9.08
C LEU A 232 -19.38 2.11 7.66
N THR A 233 -18.44 1.99 6.72
CA THR A 233 -18.68 2.24 5.30
C THR A 233 -19.78 1.31 4.78
N PHE A 234 -19.63 0.00 4.99
CA PHE A 234 -20.60 -1.00 4.54
C PHE A 234 -22.01 -0.76 5.10
N LEU A 235 -22.12 -0.47 6.40
CA LEU A 235 -23.38 -0.14 7.07
C LEU A 235 -24.03 1.11 6.48
N SER A 236 -23.25 2.16 6.22
CA SER A 236 -23.77 3.38 5.58
C SER A 236 -24.28 3.13 4.17
N LEU A 237 -23.58 2.32 3.36
CA LEU A 237 -24.05 2.02 2.00
C LEU A 237 -25.32 1.18 1.98
N ARG A 238 -25.48 0.22 2.90
CA ARG A 238 -26.74 -0.54 3.01
C ARG A 238 -27.96 0.37 3.24
N ARG A 239 -27.78 1.46 3.99
CA ARG A 239 -28.84 2.45 4.26
C ARG A 239 -29.18 3.33 3.05
N CYS A 240 -28.30 3.44 2.05
CA CYS A 240 -28.48 4.29 0.86
C CYS A 240 -28.93 3.54 -0.42
N VAL A 241 -29.34 2.26 -0.33
CA VAL A 241 -29.67 1.41 -1.51
C VAL A 241 -30.99 1.78 -2.21
N THR A 242 -31.74 2.77 -1.72
CA THR A 242 -32.98 3.24 -2.33
C THR A 242 -32.83 4.01 -3.66
N ASP A 243 -31.61 4.31 -4.13
CA ASP A 243 -31.39 5.09 -5.37
C ASP A 243 -30.54 4.33 -6.41
N SER A 244 -31.17 3.95 -7.53
CA SER A 244 -30.74 2.86 -8.43
C SER A 244 -29.58 3.21 -9.36
N SER A 245 -29.41 4.47 -9.77
CA SER A 245 -28.40 4.90 -10.76
C SER A 245 -27.00 5.14 -10.17
N ARG A 246 -26.93 5.63 -8.92
CA ARG A 246 -25.70 5.90 -8.17
C ARG A 246 -25.12 4.66 -7.47
N SER A 247 -25.88 3.56 -7.47
CA SER A 247 -25.58 2.29 -6.79
C SER A 247 -24.39 1.53 -7.41
N LYS A 248 -24.24 1.52 -8.74
CA LYS A 248 -23.22 0.70 -9.44
C LYS A 248 -21.79 1.18 -9.18
N LYS A 249 -21.53 2.49 -9.27
CA LYS A 249 -20.21 3.09 -8.96
C LYS A 249 -19.85 2.91 -7.48
N LYS A 250 -20.83 3.09 -6.59
CA LYS A 250 -20.70 2.85 -5.15
C LYS A 250 -20.36 1.38 -4.84
N ARG A 251 -21.09 0.43 -5.45
CA ARG A 251 -20.85 -1.01 -5.28
C ARG A 251 -19.45 -1.43 -5.74
N LYS A 252 -18.98 -0.94 -6.88
CA LYS A 252 -17.60 -1.20 -7.35
C LYS A 252 -16.56 -0.69 -6.35
N ALA A 253 -16.77 0.49 -5.78
CA ALA A 253 -15.88 1.03 -4.75
C ALA A 253 -15.89 0.19 -3.46
N ILE A 254 -17.04 -0.36 -3.03
CA ILE A 254 -17.08 -1.32 -1.91
C ILE A 254 -16.31 -2.59 -2.25
N VAL A 255 -16.52 -3.16 -3.44
CA VAL A 255 -15.84 -4.39 -3.85
C VAL A 255 -14.32 -4.17 -3.83
N LEU A 256 -13.83 -3.05 -4.38
CA LEU A 256 -12.42 -2.65 -4.27
C LEU A 256 -11.93 -2.65 -2.82
N MET A 257 -12.69 -2.01 -1.94
CA MET A 257 -12.37 -1.86 -0.53
C MET A 257 -12.32 -3.18 0.22
N VAL A 258 -13.32 -4.04 0.02
CA VAL A 258 -13.38 -5.38 0.62
C VAL A 258 -12.25 -6.24 0.08
N THR A 259 -11.94 -6.16 -1.22
CA THR A 259 -10.80 -6.88 -1.80
C THR A 259 -9.48 -6.44 -1.19
N VAL A 260 -9.24 -5.13 -1.03
CA VAL A 260 -8.03 -4.62 -0.35
C VAL A 260 -7.98 -5.09 1.11
N LEU A 261 -9.10 -5.08 1.83
CA LEU A 261 -9.16 -5.56 3.22
C LEU A 261 -8.85 -7.05 3.32
N VAL A 262 -9.48 -7.89 2.50
CA VAL A 262 -9.26 -9.33 2.50
C VAL A 262 -7.81 -9.64 2.16
N MET A 263 -7.27 -8.96 1.16
CA MET A 263 -5.86 -9.10 0.80
C MET A 263 -4.92 -8.68 1.93
N PHE A 264 -5.20 -7.57 2.60
CA PHE A 264 -4.44 -7.13 3.77
C PHE A 264 -4.52 -8.17 4.90
N LEU A 265 -5.71 -8.70 5.19
CA LEU A 265 -5.88 -9.71 6.22
C LEU A 265 -5.21 -11.03 5.86
N VAL A 266 -5.30 -11.48 4.61
CA VAL A 266 -4.71 -12.77 4.20
C VAL A 266 -3.19 -12.68 4.05
N CYS A 267 -2.65 -11.54 3.59
CA CYS A 267 -1.21 -11.38 3.40
C CYS A 267 -0.51 -10.93 4.68
N PHE A 268 -1.01 -9.93 5.41
CA PHE A 268 -0.29 -9.36 6.56
C PHE A 268 -0.58 -10.06 7.88
N THR A 269 -1.80 -10.58 8.09
CA THR A 269 -2.14 -11.22 9.38
C THR A 269 -1.27 -12.42 9.66
N PRO A 270 -1.09 -13.38 8.74
CA PRO A 270 -0.23 -14.52 9.01
C PRO A 270 1.19 -14.06 9.32
N SER A 271 1.76 -13.15 8.53
CA SER A 271 3.12 -12.65 8.75
C SER A 271 3.30 -12.00 10.13
N ASN A 272 2.39 -11.12 10.53
CA ASN A 272 2.50 -10.38 11.79
C ASN A 272 2.18 -11.24 13.02
N VAL A 273 1.19 -12.13 12.92
CA VAL A 273 0.91 -13.10 13.99
C VAL A 273 2.12 -14.03 14.18
N MET A 274 2.67 -14.55 13.09
CA MET A 274 3.83 -15.45 13.15
C MET A 274 5.09 -14.74 13.65
N LEU A 275 5.28 -13.47 13.30
CA LEU A 275 6.33 -12.61 13.84
C LEU A 275 6.18 -12.47 15.36
N MET A 276 4.99 -12.12 15.85
CA MET A 276 4.73 -12.00 17.29
C MET A 276 4.92 -13.33 18.03
N VAL A 277 4.43 -14.44 17.47
CA VAL A 277 4.61 -15.78 18.04
C VAL A 277 6.09 -16.15 18.10
N HIS A 278 6.84 -15.94 17.01
CA HIS A 278 8.27 -16.24 16.94
C HIS A 278 9.05 -15.49 18.02
N TYR A 279 8.85 -14.18 18.16
CA TYR A 279 9.55 -13.37 19.15
C TYR A 279 9.04 -13.58 20.58
N SER A 280 7.78 -13.96 20.77
CA SER A 280 7.27 -14.38 22.10
C SER A 280 7.95 -15.67 22.57
N LEU A 281 8.07 -16.67 21.67
CA LEU A 281 8.76 -17.93 21.98
C LEU A 281 10.25 -17.70 22.25
N LEU A 282 10.87 -16.80 21.49
CA LEU A 282 12.27 -16.40 21.70
C LEU A 282 12.47 -15.75 23.07
N GLY A 283 11.54 -14.88 23.50
CA GLY A 283 11.61 -14.20 24.80
C GLY A 283 11.40 -15.11 26.02
N VAL A 284 10.72 -16.25 25.87
CA VAL A 284 10.51 -17.24 26.95
C VAL A 284 11.52 -18.40 26.84
N GLU A 285 12.51 -18.30 25.95
CA GLU A 285 13.50 -19.34 25.66
C GLU A 285 12.89 -20.71 25.29
N HIS A 286 11.66 -20.71 24.76
CA HIS A 286 10.95 -21.93 24.38
C HIS A 286 11.27 -22.38 22.96
N GLN A 287 10.98 -23.66 22.69
CA GLN A 287 11.29 -24.29 21.42
C GLN A 287 10.60 -23.62 20.24
N ASN A 288 11.38 -23.20 19.24
CA ASN A 288 10.90 -22.44 18.09
C ASN A 288 10.85 -23.31 16.82
N TYR A 289 10.04 -24.38 16.86
CA TYR A 289 9.76 -25.22 15.69
C TYR A 289 9.01 -24.47 14.57
N ILE A 290 8.53 -23.26 14.86
CA ILE A 290 7.62 -22.48 14.04
C ILE A 290 8.36 -21.57 13.04
N TYR A 291 9.68 -21.46 13.14
CA TYR A 291 10.46 -20.54 12.32
C TYR A 291 10.35 -20.72 10.81
N SER A 292 10.32 -21.96 10.32
CA SER A 292 10.09 -22.22 8.88
C SER A 292 8.75 -21.64 8.43
N ILE A 293 7.72 -21.76 9.27
CA ILE A 293 6.38 -21.22 9.02
C ILE A 293 6.42 -19.68 9.08
N TYR A 294 7.16 -19.12 10.03
CA TYR A 294 7.38 -17.67 10.14
C TYR A 294 8.07 -17.11 8.89
N MET A 295 9.12 -17.76 8.38
CA MET A 295 9.81 -17.37 7.14
C MET A 295 8.88 -17.39 5.94
N VAL A 296 8.10 -18.46 5.80
CA VAL A 296 7.07 -18.57 4.75
C VAL A 296 6.04 -17.45 4.91
N ALA A 297 5.56 -17.20 6.13
CA ALA A 297 4.57 -16.17 6.39
C ALA A 297 5.09 -14.78 6.03
N LEU A 298 6.32 -14.41 6.40
CA LEU A 298 6.94 -13.13 6.01
C LEU A 298 7.10 -13.01 4.49
N CYS A 299 7.55 -14.09 3.84
CA CYS A 299 7.72 -14.14 2.40
C CYS A 299 6.39 -13.95 1.66
N LEU A 300 5.36 -14.67 2.06
CA LEU A 300 4.01 -14.54 1.50
C LEU A 300 3.38 -13.18 1.81
N GLY A 301 3.67 -12.58 2.97
CA GLY A 301 3.23 -11.22 3.28
C GLY A 301 3.79 -10.18 2.32
N SER A 302 5.03 -10.40 1.84
CA SER A 302 5.69 -9.53 0.87
C SER A 302 5.00 -9.53 -0.50
N LEU A 303 4.16 -10.53 -0.81
CA LEU A 303 3.36 -10.57 -2.04
C LEU A 303 2.32 -9.44 -2.12
N ASN A 304 1.97 -8.79 -0.99
CA ASN A 304 1.06 -7.65 -1.02
C ASN A 304 1.50 -6.59 -2.05
N SER A 305 2.81 -6.32 -2.13
CA SER A 305 3.35 -5.31 -3.05
C SER A 305 3.08 -5.64 -4.52
N CYS A 306 2.79 -6.89 -4.87
CA CYS A 306 2.40 -7.26 -6.24
C CYS A 306 0.91 -7.11 -6.50
N LEU A 307 0.07 -7.29 -5.47
CA LEU A 307 -1.37 -7.40 -5.64
C LEU A 307 -2.06 -6.03 -5.74
N ASP A 308 -1.42 -4.99 -5.21
CA ASP A 308 -1.98 -3.63 -5.14
C ASP A 308 -2.38 -3.05 -6.53
N PRO A 309 -1.51 -3.07 -7.56
CA PRO A 309 -1.87 -2.55 -8.88
C PRO A 309 -2.97 -3.36 -9.60
N PHE A 310 -3.05 -4.68 -9.38
CA PHE A 310 -4.11 -5.51 -9.96
C PHE A 310 -5.47 -5.18 -9.37
N VAL A 311 -5.54 -4.98 -8.05
CA VAL A 311 -6.75 -4.57 -7.36
C VAL A 311 -7.24 -3.21 -7.90
N TYR A 312 -6.33 -2.27 -8.18
CA TYR A 312 -6.69 -0.99 -8.80
C TYR A 312 -7.10 -1.12 -10.27
N TYR A 313 -6.40 -1.93 -11.08
CA TYR A 313 -6.65 -2.10 -12.51
C TYR A 313 -7.96 -2.83 -12.83
N TYR A 314 -8.28 -3.90 -12.11
CA TYR A 314 -9.48 -4.68 -12.37
C TYR A 314 -10.75 -4.02 -11.83
N ILE A 315 -10.64 -3.12 -10.84
CA ILE A 315 -11.81 -2.59 -10.15
C ILE A 315 -12.03 -1.09 -10.42
N SER A 316 -10.99 -0.29 -10.70
CA SER A 316 -11.12 1.12 -11.09
C SER A 316 -11.14 1.30 -12.61
N GLU A 317 -12.32 1.62 -13.17
CA GLU A 317 -12.45 1.94 -14.60
C GLU A 317 -11.58 3.14 -14.99
N GLU A 318 -11.44 4.15 -14.12
CA GLU A 318 -10.55 5.28 -14.38
C GLU A 318 -9.10 4.81 -14.50
N PHE A 319 -8.59 3.98 -13.60
CA PHE A 319 -7.20 3.51 -13.69
C PHE A 319 -7.00 2.62 -14.92
N ARG A 320 -7.96 1.74 -15.21
CA ARG A 320 -7.96 0.91 -16.41
C ARG A 320 -7.91 1.74 -17.70
N ASP A 321 -8.68 2.82 -17.76
CA ASP A 321 -8.70 3.69 -18.94
C ASP A 321 -7.38 4.46 -19.08
N HIS A 322 -6.76 4.91 -17.99
CA HIS A 322 -5.42 5.53 -18.04
C HIS A 322 -4.34 4.53 -18.49
N VAL A 323 -4.37 3.29 -17.99
CA VAL A 323 -3.42 2.23 -18.38
C VAL A 323 -3.64 1.81 -19.83
N LYS A 324 -4.89 1.58 -20.27
CA LYS A 324 -5.20 1.25 -21.67
C LYS A 324 -4.80 2.36 -22.63
N ASN A 325 -5.07 3.63 -22.28
CA ASN A 325 -4.68 4.78 -23.10
C ASN A 325 -3.17 5.05 -23.07
N SER A 326 -2.43 4.45 -22.13
CA SER A 326 -0.97 4.56 -22.05
C SER A 326 -0.25 3.41 -22.76
N LEU A 327 -0.77 2.18 -22.63
CA LEU A 327 -0.21 0.98 -23.26
C LEU A 327 -0.61 0.88 -24.73
N MET A 328 -1.83 1.29 -25.07
CA MET A 328 -2.20 1.53 -26.47
C MET A 328 -1.78 2.96 -26.76
N CYS A 329 -0.66 3.15 -27.45
CA CYS A 329 -0.12 4.44 -27.91
C CYS A 329 -1.12 5.23 -28.77
N ARG A 330 -2.26 5.68 -28.22
CA ARG A 330 -3.10 6.69 -28.83
C ARG A 330 -2.48 8.03 -28.50
N SER A 331 -1.64 8.49 -29.41
CA SER A 331 -1.19 9.89 -29.46
C SER A 331 -2.39 10.80 -29.20
N GLU A 332 -2.26 11.72 -28.23
CA GLU A 332 -3.32 12.67 -27.87
C GLU A 332 -3.80 13.53 -29.06
N ARG A 333 -3.11 13.49 -30.21
CA ARG A 333 -3.53 14.12 -31.47
C ARG A 333 -4.85 13.57 -32.02
N THR A 334 -5.13 12.27 -31.91
CA THR A 334 -6.35 11.69 -32.51
C THR A 334 -7.62 12.06 -31.73
N SER A 335 -7.53 12.28 -30.42
CA SER A 335 -8.68 12.69 -29.60
C SER A 335 -9.13 14.13 -29.85
N LYS A 336 -8.24 15.01 -30.32
CA LYS A 336 -8.63 16.37 -30.73
C LYS A 336 -9.29 16.39 -32.10
N GLN A 337 -8.88 15.53 -33.03
CA GLN A 337 -9.49 15.47 -34.37
C GLN A 337 -10.94 14.93 -34.37
N MET A 338 -11.29 13.98 -33.48
CA MET A 338 -12.69 13.52 -33.38
C MET A 338 -13.67 14.56 -32.81
N LYS A 339 -13.19 15.54 -32.04
CA LYS A 339 -14.03 16.64 -31.51
C LYS A 339 -14.24 17.80 -32.49
N VAL A 340 -13.42 17.91 -33.53
CA VAL A 340 -13.56 18.98 -34.55
C VAL A 340 -14.44 18.53 -35.71
N SER A 341 -14.61 17.22 -35.93
CA SER A 341 -15.42 16.70 -37.04
C SER A 341 -16.92 16.52 -36.71
N SER A 342 -17.38 16.93 -35.54
CA SER A 342 -18.80 16.81 -35.12
C SER A 342 -19.35 18.13 -34.57
N GLY A 343 -19.08 19.22 -35.29
CA GLY A 343 -19.95 20.39 -35.25
C GLY A 343 -21.01 20.23 -36.36
N PRO A 344 -22.31 20.45 -36.09
CA PRO A 344 -23.28 20.50 -37.17
C PRO A 344 -22.94 21.69 -38.07
N LEU A 345 -22.79 21.42 -39.37
CA LEU A 345 -22.76 22.44 -40.41
C LEU A 345 -24.07 23.22 -40.30
N GLN A 346 -24.05 24.44 -39.74
CA GLN A 346 -25.15 25.37 -39.93
C GLN A 346 -25.07 25.84 -41.38
N VAL A 347 -25.84 25.19 -42.25
CA VAL A 347 -26.22 25.75 -43.54
C VAL A 347 -27.15 26.91 -43.21
N THR A 348 -26.67 28.14 -43.40
CA THR A 348 -27.51 29.33 -43.39
C THR A 348 -28.36 29.28 -44.66
N GLU A 349 -29.58 28.76 -44.54
CA GLU A 349 -30.60 28.84 -45.58
C GLU A 349 -31.24 30.24 -45.49
N GLU A 350 -30.81 31.16 -46.35
CA GLU A 350 -31.47 32.45 -46.52
C GLU A 350 -32.86 32.21 -47.13
N ILE A 351 -33.90 32.47 -46.35
CA ILE A 351 -35.29 32.50 -46.81
C ILE A 351 -35.60 33.92 -47.30
N PRO A 352 -35.96 34.14 -48.59
CA PRO A 352 -36.43 35.44 -49.05
C PRO A 352 -37.86 35.71 -48.54
N MET A 353 -38.05 36.83 -47.84
CA MET A 353 -39.40 37.32 -47.49
C MET A 353 -40.09 38.00 -48.70
N PRO A 354 -41.43 37.91 -48.84
CA PRO A 354 -42.17 38.56 -49.91
C PRO A 354 -42.44 40.05 -49.62
N PRO A 355 -42.81 40.84 -50.64
CA PRO A 355 -42.76 42.30 -50.58
C PRO A 355 -43.92 42.87 -49.76
N THR A 356 -43.63 43.85 -48.92
CA THR A 356 -44.66 44.70 -48.31
C THR A 356 -44.65 46.05 -49.03
N ASN A 357 -45.65 46.25 -49.89
CA ASN A 357 -45.98 47.55 -50.45
C ASN A 357 -46.56 48.43 -49.35
N THR A 358 -45.96 49.59 -49.10
CA THR A 358 -46.70 50.73 -48.54
C THR A 358 -46.19 52.01 -49.16
N THR A 359 -46.97 52.49 -50.12
CA THR A 359 -46.93 53.79 -50.75
C THR A 359 -47.06 54.88 -49.70
N THR A 360 -46.11 55.82 -49.64
CA THR A 360 -46.32 57.09 -48.94
C THR A 360 -46.25 58.20 -49.98
N SER A 361 -47.40 58.77 -50.32
CA SER A 361 -47.50 59.95 -51.18
C SER A 361 -47.18 61.19 -50.36
N THR A 362 -46.16 61.93 -50.79
CA THR A 362 -45.95 63.34 -50.47
C THR A 362 -47.06 64.20 -51.09
N VAL A 363 -47.72 65.01 -50.27
CA VAL A 363 -48.47 66.20 -50.72
C VAL A 363 -48.04 67.37 -49.84
N GLU A 364 -47.64 68.45 -50.50
CA GLU A 364 -47.12 69.71 -49.95
C GLU A 364 -48.23 70.67 -49.46
N HIS A 365 -47.77 71.60 -48.59
CA HIS A 365 -48.21 73.01 -48.40
C HIS A 365 -49.48 73.32 -47.56
N PRO A 366 -49.65 74.56 -47.03
CA PRO A 366 -48.67 75.46 -46.38
C PRO A 366 -49.21 76.30 -45.18
N ILE A 367 -48.30 77.03 -44.50
CA ILE A 367 -48.44 78.41 -43.95
C ILE A 367 -49.18 78.70 -42.61
N GLU A 368 -48.42 79.44 -41.77
CA GLU A 368 -48.74 80.49 -40.76
C GLU A 368 -49.35 80.26 -39.37
N ASP A 369 -48.73 81.02 -38.46
CA ASP A 369 -49.25 81.76 -37.30
C ASP A 369 -49.51 81.09 -35.94
N SER A 370 -48.48 81.23 -35.09
CA SER A 370 -48.40 82.19 -33.98
C SER A 370 -49.36 82.12 -32.76
N LEU A 371 -48.75 82.46 -31.61
CA LEU A 371 -49.28 83.01 -30.36
C LEU A 371 -49.86 82.09 -29.25
N THR A 372 -49.15 82.11 -28.10
CA THR A 372 -49.63 82.29 -26.68
C THR A 372 -50.58 81.25 -26.08
N ALA A 373 -50.68 80.93 -24.77
CA ALA A 373 -50.23 81.41 -23.46
C ALA A 373 -50.31 80.18 -22.51
N ALA A 374 -49.42 79.97 -21.53
CA ALA A 374 -49.54 80.27 -20.09
C ALA A 374 -50.56 79.44 -19.26
N GLN A 375 -50.20 79.25 -17.97
CA GLN A 375 -50.85 78.57 -16.83
C GLN A 375 -50.30 77.16 -16.57
N ASP A 376 -49.62 76.84 -15.46
CA ASP A 376 -49.31 77.55 -14.20
C ASP A 376 -47.93 77.12 -13.67
#